data_AF-A0A9P5SYW0-F1
#
_entry.id   AF-A0A9P5SYW0-F1
#
_cell.length_a   1.000
_cell.length_b   1.000
_cell.length_c   1.000
_cell.angle_alpha   90.00
_cell.angle_beta   90.00
_cell.angle_gamma   90.00
#
_symmetry.space_group_name_H-M   'P 1'
#
loop_
_entity.id
_entity.type
_entity.pdbx_description
1 polymer ?
#
loop_
_entity_poly.entity_id
_entity_poly.type
_entity_poly.pdbx_seq_one_letter_code
_entity_poly.pdbx_strand_id
1 'polypeptide(L)'
;MFSTLQRSYKHPTEIAHKTMDSAISEMASKEHTVLYIDGEDTVEKKATSESRRLSRDKAEKKATAAMNKVEEQLQHQKIPTKQTHIDIKKNISGAFRLSLDERKQLGKYLQDRGWTVKVAETESDVAIAKDCGPLDTVLTTDSDALIYNNIKTVWRLVSKQKVHCYDVDEVCSELKLESRAHLTALGIVSTNDYHRNIPTLGSATNLGILKEIHGSSKQLARNPCFRSSAVVTTAAN
;
A
#
# COMPACT_ATOMS: atom_id res chain seq x y z
N MET A 1 -7.89 4.07 -8.49
CA MET A 1 -6.86 4.18 -9.56
C MET A 1 -6.49 2.85 -10.18
N PHE A 2 -6.23 1.79 -9.38
CA PHE A 2 -5.91 0.45 -9.89
C PHE A 2 -6.90 -0.12 -10.93
N SER A 3 -8.20 0.07 -10.72
CA SER A 3 -9.23 -0.37 -11.67
C SER A 3 -9.20 0.39 -13.01
N THR A 4 -8.77 1.65 -13.02
CA THR A 4 -8.51 2.40 -14.25
C THR A 4 -7.31 1.81 -14.96
N LEU A 5 -6.18 1.67 -14.25
CA LEU A 5 -4.94 1.07 -14.76
C LEU A 5 -5.20 -0.28 -15.45
N GLN A 6 -5.87 -1.20 -14.74
CA GLN A 6 -6.20 -2.52 -15.27
C GLN A 6 -7.10 -2.49 -16.52
N ARG A 7 -8.02 -1.52 -16.63
CA ARG A 7 -8.88 -1.38 -17.82
C ARG A 7 -8.10 -0.79 -18.98
N SER A 8 -7.26 0.21 -18.72
CA SER A 8 -6.46 0.94 -19.70
C SER A 8 -5.45 0.02 -20.39
N TYR A 9 -4.74 -0.81 -19.62
CA TYR A 9 -3.71 -1.73 -20.14
C TYR A 9 -4.27 -3.01 -20.80
N LYS A 10 -5.57 -3.01 -21.15
CA LYS A 10 -6.14 -3.95 -22.13
C LYS A 10 -6.02 -3.43 -23.57
N HIS A 11 -5.59 -2.19 -23.72
CA HIS A 11 -5.40 -1.49 -24.98
C HIS A 11 -3.91 -1.29 -25.24
N PRO A 12 -3.51 -0.94 -26.48
CA PRO A 12 -2.15 -0.53 -26.78
C PRO A 12 -1.63 0.53 -25.79
N THR A 13 -0.34 0.44 -25.48
CA THR A 13 0.34 1.24 -24.45
C THR A 13 0.07 2.75 -24.57
N GLU A 14 0.05 3.30 -25.78
CA GLU A 14 -0.24 4.72 -26.01
C GLU A 14 -1.64 5.15 -25.52
N ILE A 15 -2.64 4.32 -25.79
CA ILE A 15 -4.03 4.55 -25.35
C ILE A 15 -4.10 4.38 -23.83
N ALA A 16 -3.41 3.38 -23.28
CA ALA A 16 -3.36 3.14 -21.86
C ALA A 16 -2.76 4.36 -21.12
N HIS A 17 -1.63 4.87 -21.58
CA HIS A 17 -0.94 6.04 -21.03
C HIS A 17 -1.79 7.30 -21.10
N LYS A 18 -2.41 7.58 -22.25
CA LYS A 18 -3.32 8.72 -22.40
C LYS A 18 -4.50 8.66 -21.44
N THR A 19 -5.06 7.46 -21.25
CA THR A 19 -6.17 7.24 -20.31
C THR A 19 -5.74 7.49 -18.86
N MET A 20 -4.53 7.05 -18.50
CA MET A 20 -3.97 7.29 -17.16
C MET A 20 -3.70 8.78 -16.91
N ASP A 21 -3.10 9.50 -17.86
CA ASP A 21 -2.88 10.94 -17.77
C ASP A 21 -4.19 11.71 -17.56
N SER A 22 -5.23 11.38 -18.32
CA SER A 22 -6.57 11.96 -18.13
C SER A 22 -7.12 11.67 -16.73
N ALA A 23 -7.02 10.43 -16.27
CA ALA A 23 -7.54 10.04 -14.96
C ALA A 23 -6.78 10.69 -13.79
N ILE A 24 -5.48 10.94 -13.94
CA ILE A 24 -4.67 11.66 -12.93
C ILE A 24 -5.03 13.15 -12.97
N SER A 25 -5.15 13.74 -14.16
CA SER A 25 -5.53 15.15 -14.34
C SER A 25 -6.92 15.49 -13.80
N GLU A 26 -7.84 14.52 -13.77
CA GLU A 26 -9.17 14.67 -13.13
C GLU A 26 -9.08 14.81 -11.60
N MET A 27 -8.00 14.34 -10.98
CA MET A 27 -7.87 14.29 -9.51
C MET A 27 -6.87 15.30 -8.96
N ALA A 28 -5.90 15.74 -9.76
CA ALA A 28 -4.75 16.49 -9.31
C ALA A 28 -4.23 17.44 -10.38
N SER A 29 -3.61 18.54 -9.94
CA SER A 29 -2.93 19.50 -10.80
C SER A 29 -1.44 19.19 -10.90
N LYS A 30 -0.85 19.41 -12.08
CA LYS A 30 0.57 19.10 -12.35
C LYS A 30 1.54 19.91 -11.49
N GLU A 31 1.17 21.15 -11.20
CA GLU A 31 1.99 22.14 -10.48
C GLU A 31 2.16 21.81 -8.99
N HIS A 32 1.23 21.06 -8.42
CA HIS A 32 1.17 20.79 -6.97
C HIS A 32 1.15 19.30 -6.66
N THR A 33 1.61 18.46 -7.58
CA THR A 33 1.57 17.00 -7.41
C THR A 33 2.84 16.35 -7.90
N VAL A 34 3.38 15.46 -7.05
CA VAL A 34 4.48 14.57 -7.37
C VAL A 34 3.93 13.15 -7.45
N LEU A 35 4.16 12.49 -8.58
CA LEU A 35 3.78 11.10 -8.78
C LEU A 35 4.95 10.20 -8.44
N TYR A 36 4.72 9.21 -7.58
CA TYR A 36 5.74 8.23 -7.21
C TYR A 36 5.47 6.88 -7.87
N ILE A 37 6.52 6.24 -8.35
CA ILE A 37 6.50 4.92 -8.96
C ILE A 37 7.42 4.01 -8.15
N ASP A 38 6.92 2.85 -7.73
CA ASP A 38 7.75 1.84 -7.06
C ASP A 38 8.88 1.37 -7.99
N GLY A 39 10.06 1.22 -7.40
CA GLY A 39 11.21 0.55 -7.97
C GLY A 39 11.15 -0.96 -7.76
N GLU A 40 12.30 -1.52 -7.36
CA GLU A 40 12.48 -2.95 -7.15
C GLU A 40 11.93 -3.40 -5.79
N ASP A 41 11.47 -4.65 -5.71
CA ASP A 41 10.97 -5.21 -4.46
C ASP A 41 12.12 -5.35 -3.44
N THR A 42 11.83 -5.04 -2.17
CA THR A 42 12.75 -5.23 -1.04
C THR A 42 12.91 -6.71 -0.69
N VAL A 43 14.01 -7.07 -0.01
CA VAL A 43 14.27 -8.45 0.44
C VAL A 43 13.22 -8.90 1.44
N GLU A 44 12.81 -7.98 2.32
CA GLU A 44 11.82 -8.15 3.36
C GLU A 44 10.43 -8.47 2.77
N LYS A 45 10.09 -7.88 1.62
CA LYS A 45 8.81 -8.09 0.93
C LYS A 45 8.80 -9.32 0.02
N LYS A 46 9.93 -10.00 -0.16
CA LYS A 46 10.09 -11.11 -1.12
C LYS A 46 9.03 -12.21 -0.92
N ALA A 47 8.76 -12.61 0.32
CA ALA A 47 7.76 -13.65 0.60
C ALA A 47 6.35 -13.24 0.16
N THR A 48 5.97 -11.98 0.41
CA THR A 48 4.68 -11.41 -0.01
C THR A 48 4.62 -11.29 -1.53
N SER A 49 5.69 -10.83 -2.17
CA SER A 49 5.80 -10.76 -3.63
C SER A 49 5.70 -12.12 -4.31
N GLU A 50 6.34 -13.16 -3.74
CA GLU A 50 6.24 -14.53 -4.22
C GLU A 50 4.83 -15.10 -4.06
N SER A 51 4.19 -14.90 -2.90
CA SER A 51 2.80 -15.30 -2.67
C SER A 51 1.85 -14.64 -3.69
N ARG A 52 2.01 -13.34 -3.92
CA ARG A 52 1.25 -12.60 -4.93
C ARG A 52 1.53 -13.12 -6.35
N ARG A 53 2.78 -13.48 -6.67
CA ARG A 53 3.14 -14.10 -7.96
C ARG A 53 2.43 -15.44 -8.14
N LEU A 54 2.54 -16.35 -7.17
CA LEU A 54 1.88 -17.66 -7.23
C LEU A 54 0.36 -17.55 -7.39
N SER A 55 -0.26 -16.57 -6.71
CA SER A 55 -1.69 -16.28 -6.86
C SER A 55 -2.04 -15.83 -8.28
N ARG A 56 -1.21 -14.95 -8.88
CA ARG A 56 -1.37 -14.50 -10.27
C ARG A 56 -1.17 -15.64 -11.27
N ASP A 57 -0.12 -16.43 -11.13
CA ASP A 57 0.16 -17.59 -12.00
C ASP A 57 -1.00 -18.59 -11.96
N LYS A 58 -1.59 -18.81 -10.77
CA LYS A 58 -2.78 -19.64 -10.60
C LYS A 58 -4.00 -19.03 -11.28
N ALA A 59 -4.18 -17.71 -11.21
CA ALA A 59 -5.26 -17.01 -11.89
C ALA A 59 -5.08 -17.08 -13.42
N GLU A 60 -3.86 -16.92 -13.92
CA GLU A 60 -3.54 -17.05 -15.35
C GLU A 60 -3.86 -18.46 -15.86
N LYS A 61 -3.38 -19.51 -15.18
CA LYS A 61 -3.71 -20.91 -15.54
C LYS A 61 -5.21 -21.16 -15.58
N LYS A 62 -5.97 -20.59 -14.63
CA LYS A 62 -7.43 -20.69 -14.61
C LYS A 62 -8.09 -19.91 -15.75
N ALA A 63 -7.56 -18.74 -16.10
CA ALA A 63 -8.06 -17.97 -17.24
C ALA A 63 -7.86 -18.74 -18.54
N THR A 64 -6.65 -19.26 -18.78
CA THR A 64 -6.33 -20.07 -19.96
C THR A 64 -7.21 -21.31 -20.05
N ALA A 65 -7.34 -22.08 -18.97
CA ALA A 65 -8.21 -23.25 -18.95
C ALA A 65 -9.69 -22.91 -19.24
N ALA A 66 -10.18 -21.78 -18.71
CA ALA A 66 -11.54 -21.32 -18.98
C ALA A 66 -11.73 -20.84 -20.42
N MET A 67 -10.72 -20.20 -21.02
CA MET A 67 -10.73 -19.81 -22.44
C MET A 67 -10.72 -21.04 -23.36
N ASN A 68 -9.84 -22.01 -23.12
CA ASN A 68 -9.79 -23.25 -23.91
C ASN A 68 -11.12 -24.00 -23.85
N LYS A 69 -11.75 -24.05 -22.67
CA LYS A 69 -13.10 -24.64 -22.52
C LYS A 69 -14.16 -23.91 -23.34
N VAL A 70 -14.09 -22.58 -23.45
CA VAL A 70 -14.98 -21.82 -24.33
C VAL A 70 -14.73 -22.17 -25.79
N GLU A 71 -13.47 -22.28 -26.21
CA GLU A 71 -13.12 -22.66 -27.58
C GLU A 71 -13.66 -24.07 -27.92
N GLU A 72 -13.46 -25.05 -27.03
CA GLU A 72 -14.02 -26.40 -27.18
C GLU A 72 -15.57 -26.38 -27.26
N GLN A 73 -16.23 -25.58 -26.42
CA GLN A 73 -17.68 -25.43 -26.45
C GLN A 73 -18.16 -24.88 -27.80
N LEU A 74 -17.48 -23.85 -28.32
CA LEU A 74 -17.81 -23.25 -29.60
C LEU A 74 -17.59 -24.22 -30.76
N GLN A 75 -16.52 -25.02 -30.73
CA GLN A 75 -16.27 -26.09 -31.71
C GLN A 75 -17.41 -27.12 -31.72
N HIS A 76 -17.99 -27.43 -30.56
CA HIS A 76 -19.15 -28.32 -30.42
C HIS A 76 -20.51 -27.60 -30.56
N GLN A 77 -20.54 -26.37 -31.08
CA GLN A 77 -21.74 -25.54 -31.25
C GLN A 77 -22.55 -25.33 -29.95
N LYS A 78 -21.89 -25.40 -28.79
CA LYS A 78 -22.47 -25.10 -27.48
C LYS A 78 -22.25 -23.64 -27.12
N ILE A 79 -23.28 -23.03 -26.55
CA ILE A 79 -23.22 -21.62 -26.11
C ILE A 79 -22.55 -21.54 -24.73
N PRO A 80 -21.46 -20.76 -24.57
CA PRO A 80 -20.85 -20.51 -23.27
C PRO A 80 -21.82 -19.82 -22.31
N THR A 81 -21.75 -20.20 -21.04
CA THR A 81 -22.62 -19.61 -20.01
C THR A 81 -22.14 -18.22 -19.58
N LYS A 82 -23.05 -17.39 -19.06
CA LYS A 82 -22.70 -16.12 -18.40
C LYS A 82 -21.65 -16.31 -17.30
N GLN A 83 -21.73 -17.40 -16.54
CA GLN A 83 -20.78 -17.70 -15.48
C GLN A 83 -19.36 -17.92 -16.04
N THR A 84 -19.24 -18.60 -17.18
CA THR A 84 -17.95 -18.78 -17.87
C THR A 84 -17.28 -17.44 -18.18
N HIS A 85 -18.04 -16.46 -18.70
CA HIS A 85 -17.51 -15.12 -18.96
C HIS A 85 -17.10 -14.38 -17.68
N ILE A 86 -17.88 -14.51 -16.60
CA ILE A 86 -17.55 -13.92 -15.29
C ILE A 86 -16.24 -14.51 -14.76
N ASP A 87 -16.07 -15.83 -14.84
CA ASP A 87 -14.89 -16.54 -14.37
C ASP A 87 -13.65 -16.15 -15.18
N ILE A 88 -13.76 -16.08 -16.51
CA ILE A 88 -12.68 -15.60 -17.38
C ILE A 88 -12.28 -14.18 -16.98
N LYS A 89 -13.25 -13.26 -16.90
CA LYS A 89 -12.99 -11.85 -16.53
C LYS A 89 -12.34 -11.75 -15.16
N LYS A 90 -12.80 -12.52 -14.17
CA LYS A 90 -12.25 -12.56 -12.82
C LYS A 90 -10.79 -13.04 -12.82
N ASN A 91 -10.51 -14.14 -13.51
CA ASN A 91 -9.16 -14.73 -13.53
C ASN A 91 -8.16 -13.89 -14.33
N ILE A 92 -8.55 -13.32 -15.48
CA ILE A 92 -7.73 -12.32 -16.20
C ILE A 92 -7.42 -11.14 -15.28
N SER A 93 -8.44 -10.65 -14.58
CA SER A 93 -8.26 -9.51 -13.67
C SER A 93 -7.35 -9.86 -12.49
N GLY A 94 -7.40 -11.10 -12.00
CA GLY A 94 -6.52 -11.60 -10.94
C GLY A 94 -5.09 -11.84 -11.39
N ALA A 95 -4.85 -12.12 -12.67
CA ALA A 95 -3.52 -12.33 -13.24
C ALA A 95 -2.80 -11.01 -13.58
N PHE A 96 -3.55 -9.92 -13.77
CA PHE A 96 -3.01 -8.63 -14.18
C PHE A 96 -1.94 -8.10 -13.21
N ARG A 97 -0.78 -7.74 -13.76
CA ARG A 97 0.28 -6.98 -13.11
C ARG A 97 0.97 -6.12 -14.16
N LEU A 98 1.24 -4.87 -13.81
CA LEU A 98 2.11 -4.02 -14.60
C LEU A 98 3.57 -4.32 -14.24
N SER A 99 4.40 -4.59 -15.25
CA SER A 99 5.83 -4.81 -15.07
C SER A 99 6.54 -3.53 -14.61
N LEU A 100 7.76 -3.66 -14.09
CA LEU A 100 8.56 -2.50 -13.72
C LEU A 100 8.86 -1.62 -14.93
N ASP A 101 9.14 -2.22 -16.09
CA ASP A 101 9.43 -1.47 -17.31
C ASP A 101 8.22 -0.70 -17.82
N GLU A 102 7.04 -1.31 -17.83
CA GLU A 102 5.80 -0.61 -18.20
C GLU A 102 5.47 0.54 -17.23
N ARG A 103 5.71 0.35 -15.93
CA ARG A 103 5.60 1.43 -14.93
C ARG A 103 6.55 2.58 -15.24
N LYS A 104 7.82 2.28 -15.53
CA LYS A 104 8.83 3.28 -15.90
C LYS A 104 8.48 4.00 -17.21
N GLN A 105 7.95 3.29 -18.21
CA GLN A 105 7.47 3.87 -19.46
C GLN A 105 6.30 4.84 -19.24
N LEU A 106 5.33 4.47 -18.39
CA LEU A 106 4.26 5.37 -17.98
C LEU A 106 4.81 6.61 -17.27
N GLY A 107 5.76 6.42 -16.35
CA GLY A 107 6.42 7.53 -15.65
C GLY A 107 7.08 8.51 -16.60
N LYS A 108 7.86 8.00 -17.56
CA LYS A 108 8.49 8.82 -18.59
C LYS A 108 7.46 9.56 -19.45
N TYR A 109 6.41 8.86 -19.88
CA TYR A 109 5.32 9.48 -20.63
C TYR A 109 4.66 10.65 -19.87
N LEU A 110 4.47 10.51 -18.57
CA LEU A 110 3.90 11.57 -17.72
C LEU A 110 4.88 12.74 -17.54
N GLN A 111 6.18 12.46 -17.36
CA GLN A 111 7.23 13.48 -17.31
C GLN A 111 7.26 14.32 -18.59
N ASP A 112 7.21 13.68 -19.76
CA ASP A 112 7.18 14.34 -21.06
C ASP A 112 5.96 15.26 -21.23
N ARG A 113 4.92 15.09 -20.39
CA ARG A 113 3.71 15.93 -20.33
C ARG A 113 3.70 16.93 -19.18
N GLY A 114 4.83 17.13 -18.52
CA GLY A 114 5.00 18.13 -17.46
C GLY A 114 4.56 17.67 -16.08
N TRP A 115 4.32 16.37 -15.85
CA TRP A 115 4.17 15.86 -14.49
C TRP A 115 5.53 15.75 -13.80
N THR A 116 5.59 16.11 -12.52
CA THR A 116 6.74 15.74 -11.68
C THR A 116 6.61 14.28 -11.28
N VAL A 117 7.48 13.41 -11.78
CA VAL A 117 7.47 11.97 -11.47
C VAL A 117 8.79 11.55 -10.84
N LYS A 118 8.73 10.83 -9.73
CA LYS A 118 9.87 10.23 -9.04
C LYS A 118 9.75 8.71 -9.06
N VAL A 119 10.81 8.03 -9.51
CA VAL A 119 10.92 6.58 -9.40
C VAL A 119 11.68 6.28 -8.11
N ALA A 120 11.07 5.54 -7.20
CA ALA A 120 11.71 5.12 -5.97
C ALA A 120 12.79 4.07 -6.25
N GLU A 121 13.78 3.98 -5.37
CA GLU A 121 14.77 2.89 -5.42
C GLU A 121 14.08 1.55 -5.16
N THR A 122 13.25 1.52 -4.11
CA THR A 122 12.46 0.36 -3.72
C THR A 122 10.97 0.72 -3.69
N GLU A 123 10.39 1.01 -2.53
CA GLU A 123 8.97 1.29 -2.39
C GLU A 123 8.67 2.80 -2.40
N SER A 124 7.61 3.18 -3.10
CA SER A 124 7.22 4.57 -3.27
C SER A 124 6.75 5.22 -1.97
N ASP A 125 6.14 4.47 -1.07
CA ASP A 125 5.68 4.95 0.23
C ASP A 125 6.83 5.41 1.14
N VAL A 126 7.97 4.70 1.14
CA VAL A 126 9.19 5.09 1.84
C VAL A 126 9.76 6.39 1.24
N ALA A 127 9.80 6.50 -0.09
CA ALA A 127 10.26 7.70 -0.77
C ALA A 127 9.33 8.90 -0.49
N ILE A 128 8.02 8.68 -0.51
CA ILE A 128 7.02 9.67 -0.11
C ILE A 128 7.25 10.09 1.34
N ALA A 129 7.38 9.17 2.28
CA ALA A 129 7.57 9.49 3.70
C ALA A 129 8.86 10.29 3.97
N LYS A 130 9.89 10.12 3.14
CA LYS A 130 11.13 10.91 3.20
C LYS A 130 10.95 12.34 2.66
N ASP A 131 10.20 12.48 1.57
CA ASP A 131 10.03 13.76 0.88
C ASP A 131 8.86 14.60 1.44
N CYS A 132 7.89 13.96 2.10
CA CYS A 132 6.66 14.59 2.58
C CYS A 132 6.94 15.64 3.65
N GLY A 133 6.52 16.87 3.39
CA GLY A 133 6.50 17.95 4.35
C GLY A 133 5.26 17.92 5.25
N PRO A 134 5.24 18.75 6.31
CA PRO A 134 4.12 18.79 7.28
C PRO A 134 2.77 19.22 6.70
N LEU A 135 2.77 19.96 5.59
CA LEU A 135 1.56 20.48 4.93
C LEU A 135 1.15 19.63 3.71
N ASP A 136 1.96 18.63 3.36
CA ASP A 136 1.69 17.79 2.20
C ASP A 136 0.62 16.75 2.52
N THR A 137 -0.11 16.35 1.48
CA THR A 137 -1.14 15.32 1.56
C THR A 137 -0.78 14.13 0.69
N VAL A 138 -0.80 12.93 1.28
CA VAL A 138 -0.49 11.70 0.58
C VAL A 138 -1.77 11.06 0.04
N LEU A 139 -1.88 10.98 -1.29
CA LEU A 139 -3.00 10.33 -1.98
C LEU A 139 -2.65 8.87 -2.29
N THR A 140 -3.29 7.92 -1.62
CA THR A 140 -3.02 6.49 -1.83
C THR A 140 -4.26 5.62 -1.61
N THR A 141 -4.19 4.34 -1.98
CA THR A 141 -5.18 3.34 -1.53
C THR A 141 -4.65 2.48 -0.38
N ASP A 142 -3.33 2.54 -0.16
CA ASP A 142 -2.64 1.76 0.85
C ASP A 142 -2.80 2.40 2.24
N SER A 143 -3.07 1.58 3.25
CA SER A 143 -3.17 2.04 4.64
C SER A 143 -1.81 2.25 5.29
N ASP A 144 -0.74 1.67 4.74
CA ASP A 144 0.59 1.71 5.34
C ASP A 144 1.14 3.14 5.39
N ALA A 145 0.65 4.05 4.53
CA ALA A 145 0.96 5.48 4.60
C ALA A 145 0.69 6.10 5.99
N LEU A 146 -0.28 5.58 6.76
CA LEU A 146 -0.64 6.10 8.09
C LEU A 146 0.46 5.84 9.15
N ILE A 147 1.31 4.84 8.94
CA ILE A 147 2.27 4.38 9.97
C ILE A 147 3.59 5.16 9.93
N TYR A 148 3.86 5.90 8.86
CA TYR A 148 5.05 6.71 8.70
C TYR A 148 4.94 8.02 9.50
N ASN A 149 5.93 8.27 10.36
CA ASN A 149 5.88 9.38 11.31
C ASN A 149 5.73 10.77 10.66
N ASN A 150 6.34 10.95 9.48
CA ASN A 150 6.39 12.24 8.79
C ASN A 150 5.10 12.57 8.03
N ILE A 151 4.28 11.56 7.73
CA ILE A 151 3.02 11.74 7.00
C ILE A 151 1.94 12.16 8.00
N LYS A 152 1.36 13.34 7.77
CA LYS A 152 0.33 13.93 8.64
C LYS A 152 -1.08 13.83 8.07
N THR A 153 -1.21 13.90 6.74
CA THR A 153 -2.51 13.84 6.07
C THR A 153 -2.49 12.77 4.99
N VAL A 154 -3.44 11.84 5.07
CA VAL A 154 -3.62 10.78 4.08
C VAL A 154 -5.01 10.87 3.47
N TRP A 155 -5.07 10.96 2.15
CA TRP A 155 -6.30 10.88 1.39
C TRP A 155 -6.39 9.50 0.75
N ARG A 156 -7.34 8.71 1.24
CA ARG A 156 -7.56 7.35 0.75
C ARG A 156 -8.64 7.31 -0.31
N LEU A 157 -8.26 6.95 -1.54
CA LEU A 157 -9.19 6.80 -2.66
C LEU A 157 -10.03 5.53 -2.48
N VAL A 158 -11.32 5.66 -2.15
CA VAL A 158 -12.26 4.53 -2.06
C VAL A 158 -12.90 4.26 -3.42
N SER A 159 -13.24 5.32 -4.15
CA SER A 159 -13.76 5.27 -5.51
C SER A 159 -13.26 6.48 -6.31
N LYS A 160 -13.65 6.61 -7.59
CA LYS A 160 -13.30 7.78 -8.41
C LYS A 160 -13.80 9.11 -7.82
N GLN A 161 -14.85 9.08 -7.01
CA GLN A 161 -15.52 10.28 -6.48
C GLN A 161 -15.55 10.32 -4.96
N LYS A 162 -15.00 9.29 -4.30
CA LYS A 162 -15.03 9.17 -2.84
C LYS A 162 -13.63 9.03 -2.29
N VAL A 163 -13.26 10.03 -1.49
CA VAL A 163 -11.99 10.09 -0.78
C VAL A 163 -12.29 10.08 0.72
N HIS A 164 -11.57 9.25 1.48
CA HIS A 164 -11.54 9.35 2.93
C HIS A 164 -10.31 10.14 3.33
N CYS A 165 -10.50 11.23 4.04
CA CYS A 165 -9.41 12.08 4.51
C CYS A 165 -9.10 11.71 5.95
N TYR A 166 -7.83 11.46 6.24
CA TYR A 166 -7.34 11.13 7.57
C TYR A 166 -6.30 12.16 7.97
N ASP A 167 -6.60 12.89 9.05
CA ASP A 167 -5.56 13.50 9.87
C ASP A 167 -5.01 12.41 10.80
N VAL A 168 -3.71 12.18 10.73
CA VAL A 168 -3.10 11.06 11.41
C VAL A 168 -3.01 11.28 12.93
N ASP A 169 -2.92 12.53 13.38
CA ASP A 169 -2.92 12.87 14.80
C ASP A 169 -4.35 12.71 15.39
N GLU A 170 -5.39 13.04 14.62
CA GLU A 170 -6.79 12.71 14.97
C GLU A 170 -7.01 11.19 15.05
N VAL A 171 -6.48 10.41 14.11
CA VAL A 171 -6.55 8.94 14.15
C VAL A 171 -5.89 8.40 15.42
N CYS A 172 -4.71 8.91 15.79
CA CYS A 172 -4.07 8.54 17.05
C CYS A 172 -4.96 8.88 18.26
N SER A 173 -5.60 10.05 18.26
CA SER A 173 -6.48 10.52 19.33
C SER A 173 -7.73 9.65 19.49
N GLU A 174 -8.42 9.33 18.39
CA GLU A 174 -9.59 8.45 18.37
C GLU A 174 -9.26 7.03 18.81
N LEU A 175 -8.10 6.53 18.36
CA LEU A 175 -7.60 5.23 18.81
C LEU A 175 -7.06 5.26 20.24
N LYS A 176 -7.03 6.41 20.92
CA LYS A 176 -6.46 6.59 22.26
C LYS A 176 -5.01 6.09 22.35
N LEU A 177 -4.23 6.41 21.32
CA LEU A 177 -2.80 6.14 21.26
C LEU A 177 -2.05 7.36 21.77
N GLU A 178 -1.03 7.13 22.58
CA GLU A 178 -0.30 8.23 23.23
C GLU A 178 0.78 8.86 22.35
N SER A 179 1.19 8.16 21.29
CA SER A 179 2.22 8.66 20.37
C SER A 179 2.09 8.01 19.00
N ARG A 180 2.68 8.67 18.00
CA ARG A 180 2.83 8.14 16.63
C ARG A 180 3.56 6.79 16.62
N ALA A 181 4.55 6.61 17.50
CA ALA A 181 5.29 5.36 17.62
C ALA A 181 4.38 4.17 17.97
N HIS A 182 3.30 4.38 18.74
CA HIS A 182 2.33 3.32 19.00
C HIS A 182 1.53 2.93 17.76
N LEU A 183 1.21 3.90 16.88
CA LEU A 183 0.55 3.58 15.62
C LEU A 183 1.48 2.82 14.67
N THR A 184 2.76 3.19 14.63
CA THR A 184 3.78 2.44 13.89
C THR A 184 3.92 1.02 14.44
N ALA A 185 4.03 0.86 15.76
CA ALA A 185 4.08 -0.45 16.41
C ALA A 185 2.84 -1.29 16.06
N LEU A 186 1.64 -0.69 16.09
CA LEU A 186 0.40 -1.36 15.71
C LEU A 186 0.44 -1.86 14.26
N GLY A 187 0.96 -1.07 13.33
CA GLY A 187 1.14 -1.46 11.93
C GLY A 187 2.12 -2.62 11.77
N ILE A 188 3.22 -2.61 12.53
CA ILE A 188 4.25 -3.67 12.51
C ILE A 188 3.71 -4.99 13.07
N VAL A 189 3.00 -4.95 14.20
CA VAL A 189 2.51 -6.18 14.85
C VAL A 189 1.25 -6.74 14.20
N SER A 190 0.54 -5.93 13.43
CA SER A 190 -0.60 -6.35 12.61
C SER A 190 -0.12 -6.94 11.27
N THR A 191 -1.02 -7.60 10.54
CA THR A 191 -0.68 -8.12 9.19
C THR A 191 -0.20 -6.98 8.30
N ASN A 192 1.05 -7.05 7.85
CA ASN A 192 1.62 -6.12 6.87
C ASN A 192 2.38 -6.89 5.77
N ASP A 193 2.90 -6.15 4.80
CA ASP A 193 3.57 -6.71 3.62
C ASP A 193 4.98 -7.27 3.91
N TYR A 194 5.59 -6.93 5.05
CA TYR A 194 6.96 -7.30 5.44
C TYR A 194 7.00 -8.48 6.40
N HIS A 195 6.06 -8.53 7.34
CA HIS A 195 5.99 -9.53 8.39
C HIS A 195 4.57 -10.05 8.56
N ARG A 196 4.48 -11.33 8.93
CA ARG A 196 3.21 -11.93 9.31
C ARG A 196 2.79 -11.35 10.66
N ASN A 197 1.49 -11.13 10.79
CA ASN A 197 0.86 -10.82 12.07
C ASN A 197 1.26 -11.84 13.15
N ILE A 198 1.24 -11.40 14.41
CA ILE A 198 1.43 -12.30 15.54
C ILE A 198 0.35 -13.39 15.45
N PRO A 199 0.74 -14.69 15.44
CA PRO A 199 -0.22 -15.78 15.36
C PRO A 199 -1.30 -15.62 16.43
N THR A 200 -2.54 -15.95 16.06
CA THR A 200 -3.76 -15.92 16.91
C THR A 200 -4.26 -14.55 17.39
N LEU A 201 -3.53 -13.46 17.14
CA LEU A 201 -3.98 -12.12 17.54
C LEU A 201 -4.60 -11.36 16.37
N GLY A 202 -5.68 -10.61 16.62
CA GLY A 202 -6.26 -9.67 15.66
C GLY A 202 -5.74 -8.25 15.89
N SER A 203 -5.98 -7.36 14.92
CA SER A 203 -5.59 -5.94 15.02
C SER A 203 -6.20 -5.23 16.24
N ALA A 204 -7.46 -5.53 16.58
CA ALA A 204 -8.11 -4.99 17.78
C ALA A 204 -7.45 -5.49 19.08
N THR A 205 -7.06 -6.77 19.12
CA THR A 205 -6.36 -7.36 20.27
C THR A 205 -4.96 -6.75 20.43
N ASN A 206 -4.23 -6.63 19.32
CA ASN A 206 -2.91 -5.96 19.29
C ASN A 206 -3.00 -4.52 19.81
N LEU A 207 -4.03 -3.77 19.39
CA LEU A 207 -4.28 -2.42 19.89
C LEU A 207 -4.56 -2.40 21.41
N GLY A 208 -5.35 -3.35 21.92
CA GLY A 208 -5.59 -3.50 23.36
C GLY A 208 -4.30 -3.73 24.14
N ILE A 209 -3.48 -4.68 23.70
CA ILE A 209 -2.19 -5.02 24.32
C ILE A 209 -1.24 -3.81 24.30
N LEU A 210 -1.14 -3.08 23.18
CA LEU A 210 -0.27 -1.90 23.10
C LEU A 210 -0.68 -0.80 24.09
N LYS A 211 -1.99 -0.60 24.31
CA LYS A 211 -2.49 0.32 25.34
C LYS A 211 -2.12 -0.14 26.74
N GLU A 212 -2.20 -1.43 27.02
CA GLU A 212 -1.91 -2.02 28.33
C GLU A 212 -0.41 -2.02 28.68
N ILE A 213 0.47 -2.35 27.72
CA ILE A 213 1.92 -2.32 27.90
C ILE A 213 2.37 -0.91 28.31
N HIS A 214 1.78 0.11 27.68
CA HIS A 214 2.10 1.49 28.01
C HIS A 214 1.47 1.96 29.32
N GLY A 215 0.21 1.59 29.59
CA GLY A 215 -0.44 1.87 30.87
C GLY A 215 0.34 1.27 32.05
N SER A 216 0.88 0.06 31.89
CA SER A 216 1.74 -0.62 32.86
C SER A 216 3.11 0.06 33.00
N SER A 217 3.69 0.55 31.90
CA SER A 217 4.95 1.31 31.92
C SER A 217 4.81 2.65 32.66
N LYS A 218 3.67 3.33 32.53
CA LYS A 218 3.34 4.54 33.31
C LYS A 218 3.13 4.26 34.79
N GLN A 219 2.63 3.08 35.17
CA GLN A 219 2.54 2.67 36.58
C GLN A 219 3.92 2.36 37.18
N LEU A 220 4.81 1.73 36.42
CA LEU A 220 6.21 1.50 36.83
C LEU A 220 7.00 2.82 36.95
N ALA A 221 6.81 3.77 36.04
CA ALA A 221 7.44 5.09 36.13
C ALA A 221 6.88 5.98 37.26
N ARG A 222 5.68 5.69 37.79
CA ARG A 222 5.07 6.38 38.94
C ARG A 222 5.50 5.82 40.30
N ASN A 223 6.22 4.71 40.34
CA ASN A 223 6.84 4.17 41.55
C ASN A 223 8.37 4.31 41.49
N PRO A 224 8.95 5.49 41.74
CA PRO A 224 10.37 5.61 41.98
C PRO A 224 10.64 5.15 43.42
N CYS A 225 10.48 3.85 43.68
CA CYS A 225 10.94 3.22 44.91
C CYS A 225 12.05 2.23 44.57
N PHE A 226 13.15 2.76 44.07
CA PHE A 226 14.46 2.13 44.20
C PHE A 226 15.42 3.14 44.79
N ARG A 227 15.50 3.12 46.13
CA ARG A 227 16.75 3.47 46.82
C ARG A 227 17.77 2.41 46.44
N SER A 228 18.82 2.81 45.75
CA SER A 228 20.10 2.12 45.81
C SER A 228 21.20 3.13 45.51
N SER A 229 21.92 3.44 46.57
CA SER A 229 23.15 4.23 46.59
C SER A 229 24.21 3.58 45.70
N ALA A 230 24.85 4.37 44.85
CA ALA A 230 26.26 4.17 44.52
C ALA A 230 26.86 5.53 44.15
N VAL A 231 27.64 6.06 45.10
CA VAL A 231 28.63 7.11 44.87
C VAL A 231 29.79 6.49 44.10
N VAL A 232 30.15 7.05 42.95
CA VAL A 232 31.57 7.22 42.56
C VAL A 232 31.72 8.57 41.86
N THR A 233 32.64 9.36 42.41
CA THR A 233 32.99 10.74 42.11
C THR A 233 34.03 10.84 40.98
N THR A 234 33.89 11.89 40.16
CA THR A 234 34.92 12.76 39.52
C THR A 234 36.33 12.24 39.19
N ALA A 235 36.80 12.47 37.95
CA ALA A 235 37.64 13.62 37.53
C ALA A 235 38.56 13.28 36.33
N ALA A 236 38.74 14.26 35.44
CA ALA A 236 39.92 14.61 34.61
C ALA A 236 40.72 13.48 33.91
N ASN A 237 40.98 13.47 32.60
CA ASN A 237 41.25 14.51 31.60
C ASN A 237 40.69 14.10 30.24
#